data_AF-A0AAW9DPM0-F1
#
_entry.id   AF-A0AAW9DPM0-F1
#
_cell.length_a   1.000
_cell.length_b   1.000
_cell.length_c   1.000
_cell.angle_alpha   90.00
_cell.angle_beta   90.00
_cell.angle_gamma   90.00
#
_symmetry.space_group_name_H-M   'P 1'
#
loop_
_entity.id
_entity.type
_entity.pdbx_description
1 polymer ?
#
loop_
_entity_poly.entity_id
_entity_poly.type
_entity_poly.pdbx_seq_one_letter_code
_entity_poly.pdbx_strand_id
1 'polypeptide(L)'
;MHTCPASDGPIPHVGGPVIMGSANVFIGGLPAARFGDAVTCLGPTDTIAMGSQTVLINGMPAARMGDQTSHGGVIVGGLPSVLIGTAPGATGAGGDGEAGRQVDAAAAKARLNAIAKAVNPSNGQDNCGNIIDAVVARLRGTNPNAVAKNTLDGTFPQIETRFKTKFRKIGSLADAYQHLQKAGPGSIGLIGIIYPGGSGSHVVTIANVGGTVGIVEGQNWSASEPAEAITNSAAAVSRYDPNGNDILVLAILPKSA
;
A
#
# COMPACT_ATOMS: atom_id res chain seq x y z
N MET A 1 11.18 22.57 -9.43
CA MET A 1 12.32 22.65 -10.36
C MET A 1 12.45 21.30 -11.04
N HIS A 2 12.77 21.27 -12.33
CA HIS A 2 12.96 20.03 -13.09
C HIS A 2 14.34 20.00 -13.76
N THR A 3 14.82 18.82 -14.11
CA THR A 3 15.93 18.62 -15.04
C THR A 3 15.38 18.43 -16.44
N CYS A 4 16.09 18.86 -17.48
CA CYS A 4 15.66 18.68 -18.87
C CYS A 4 16.79 18.08 -19.70
N PRO A 5 16.64 16.87 -20.29
CA PRO A 5 17.66 16.25 -21.14
C PRO A 5 17.54 16.61 -22.63
N ALA A 6 16.47 17.31 -23.04
CA ALA A 6 16.27 17.72 -24.42
C ALA A 6 17.33 18.72 -24.91
N SER A 7 17.44 18.86 -26.23
CA SER A 7 18.37 19.77 -26.90
C SER A 7 17.91 20.11 -28.30
N ASP A 8 18.10 21.35 -28.72
CA ASP A 8 17.94 21.79 -30.11
C ASP A 8 19.28 21.62 -30.84
N GLY A 9 19.61 20.39 -31.22
CA GLY A 9 20.92 20.04 -31.78
C GLY A 9 22.04 20.19 -30.74
N PRO A 10 23.08 21.02 -30.97
CA PRO A 10 24.18 21.18 -30.03
C PRO A 10 23.82 22.04 -28.80
N ILE A 11 22.66 22.69 -28.77
CA ILE A 11 22.24 23.59 -27.68
C ILE A 11 21.43 22.77 -26.66
N PRO A 12 21.99 22.46 -25.48
CA PRO A 12 21.25 21.73 -24.46
C PRO A 12 20.20 22.61 -23.81
N HIS A 13 19.03 22.02 -23.55
CA HIS A 13 18.07 22.67 -22.68
C HIS A 13 18.56 22.66 -21.23
N VAL A 14 18.02 23.59 -20.43
CA VAL A 14 18.26 23.63 -18.99
C VAL A 14 16.91 23.72 -18.28
N GLY A 15 16.64 22.76 -17.40
CA GLY A 15 15.39 22.74 -16.66
C GLY A 15 15.30 23.87 -15.62
N GLY A 16 14.08 24.21 -15.23
CA GLY A 16 13.78 25.34 -14.34
C GLY A 16 12.59 25.10 -13.42
N PRO A 17 12.12 26.15 -12.70
CA PRO A 17 10.97 26.06 -11.81
C PRO A 17 9.65 25.67 -12.50
N VAL A 18 8.71 25.20 -11.68
CA VAL A 18 7.30 25.09 -12.07
C VAL A 18 6.70 26.50 -12.01
N ILE A 19 6.01 26.91 -13.08
CA ILE A 19 5.46 28.28 -13.22
C ILE A 19 3.94 28.32 -13.25
N MET A 20 3.28 27.16 -13.30
CA MET A 20 1.84 27.03 -13.15
C MET A 20 1.51 26.06 -12.01
N GLY A 21 0.35 26.23 -11.41
CA GLY A 21 -0.10 25.41 -10.30
C GLY A 21 -1.59 25.58 -10.06
N SER A 22 -2.09 24.94 -9.01
CA SER A 22 -3.46 25.10 -8.54
C SER A 22 -3.77 26.55 -8.19
N ALA A 23 -4.96 27.03 -8.59
CA ALA A 23 -5.44 28.36 -8.26
C ALA A 23 -5.83 28.52 -6.78
N ASN A 24 -6.07 27.41 -6.06
CA ASN A 24 -6.65 27.46 -4.71
C ASN A 24 -6.12 26.40 -3.74
N VAL A 25 -5.28 25.46 -4.17
CA VAL A 25 -4.62 24.48 -3.31
C VAL A 25 -3.16 24.86 -3.17
N PHE A 26 -2.75 25.17 -1.94
CA PHE A 26 -1.40 25.62 -1.63
C PHE A 26 -0.67 24.59 -0.76
N ILE A 27 0.60 24.34 -1.07
CA ILE A 27 1.49 23.47 -0.30
C ILE A 27 2.71 24.29 0.10
N GLY A 28 2.93 24.47 1.40
CA GLY A 28 3.98 25.36 1.92
C GLY A 28 3.81 26.82 1.49
N GLY A 29 2.56 27.25 1.26
CA GLY A 29 2.24 28.60 0.79
C GLY A 29 2.40 28.83 -0.72
N LEU A 30 2.82 27.83 -1.49
CA LEU A 30 2.96 27.91 -2.95
C LEU A 30 1.84 27.11 -3.65
N PRO A 31 1.37 27.55 -4.84
CA PRO A 31 0.44 26.78 -5.66
C PRO A 31 0.91 25.34 -5.88
N ALA A 32 0.04 24.37 -5.60
CA ALA A 32 0.38 22.97 -5.78
C ALA A 32 0.47 22.60 -7.27
N ALA A 33 1.60 22.04 -7.70
CA ALA A 33 1.84 21.61 -9.07
C ALA A 33 1.07 20.32 -9.41
N ARG A 34 0.63 20.21 -10.66
CA ARG A 34 -0.21 19.12 -11.18
C ARG A 34 0.27 18.68 -12.55
N PHE A 35 -0.21 17.53 -13.00
CA PHE A 35 -0.13 17.12 -14.39
C PHE A 35 -0.65 18.24 -15.32
N GLY A 36 0.09 18.53 -16.39
CA GLY A 36 -0.25 19.57 -17.35
C GLY A 36 0.20 20.98 -16.97
N ASP A 37 0.66 21.22 -15.74
CA ASP A 37 1.19 22.54 -15.36
C ASP A 37 2.55 22.78 -16.04
N ALA A 38 2.76 24.03 -16.49
CA ALA A 38 3.97 24.44 -17.20
C ALA A 38 5.20 24.58 -16.28
N VAL A 39 6.37 24.26 -16.83
CA VAL A 39 7.69 24.44 -16.23
C VAL A 39 8.58 25.26 -17.18
N THR A 40 9.37 26.17 -16.63
CA THR A 40 10.33 26.94 -17.45
C THR A 40 11.47 26.06 -17.89
N CYS A 41 11.92 26.22 -19.12
CA CYS A 41 13.08 25.57 -19.68
C CYS A 41 13.87 26.58 -20.52
N LEU A 42 15.21 26.49 -20.54
CA LEU A 42 16.02 27.23 -21.52
C LEU A 42 15.89 26.53 -22.88
N GLY A 43 14.78 26.82 -23.55
CA GLY A 43 14.24 26.19 -24.75
C GLY A 43 12.74 26.51 -24.83
N PRO A 44 11.93 25.76 -25.60
CA PRO A 44 10.47 25.82 -25.49
C PRO A 44 10.00 25.55 -24.06
N THR A 45 8.84 26.08 -23.65
CA THR A 45 8.24 25.76 -22.35
C THR A 45 7.95 24.27 -22.26
N ASP A 46 8.35 23.63 -21.16
CA ASP A 46 8.09 22.22 -20.91
C ASP A 46 6.83 22.06 -20.02
N THR A 47 6.31 20.86 -19.91
CA THR A 47 5.07 20.55 -19.18
C THR A 47 5.25 19.32 -18.31
N ILE A 48 4.61 19.31 -17.14
CA ILE A 48 4.57 18.13 -16.27
C ILE A 48 3.73 17.04 -16.95
N ALA A 49 4.34 15.90 -17.25
CA ALA A 49 3.76 14.80 -18.02
C ALA A 49 3.31 13.62 -17.14
N MET A 50 3.59 13.66 -15.83
CA MET A 50 3.17 12.63 -14.88
C MET A 50 2.78 13.24 -13.53
N GLY A 51 1.93 12.54 -12.78
CA GLY A 51 1.52 12.91 -11.43
C GLY A 51 1.08 11.71 -10.60
N SER A 52 0.57 11.96 -9.39
CA SER A 52 0.03 10.95 -8.49
C SER A 52 -1.22 10.28 -9.05
N GLN A 53 -1.28 8.95 -9.02
CA GLN A 53 -2.44 8.16 -9.47
C GLN A 53 -3.63 8.23 -8.51
N THR A 54 -3.39 8.55 -7.24
CA THR A 54 -4.41 8.49 -6.18
C THR A 54 -4.72 9.84 -5.54
N VAL A 55 -3.86 10.84 -5.76
CA VAL A 55 -4.03 12.18 -5.19
C VAL A 55 -4.27 13.16 -6.32
N LEU A 56 -5.49 13.69 -6.37
CA LEU A 56 -5.90 14.69 -7.33
C LEU A 56 -5.96 16.06 -6.67
N ILE A 57 -5.49 17.08 -7.38
CA ILE A 57 -5.62 18.49 -7.01
C ILE A 57 -6.35 19.19 -8.15
N ASN A 58 -7.53 19.74 -7.84
CA ASN A 58 -8.50 20.24 -8.84
C ASN A 58 -8.82 19.23 -9.96
N GLY A 59 -8.96 17.96 -9.60
CA GLY A 59 -9.26 16.89 -10.57
C GLY A 59 -8.07 16.46 -11.43
N MET A 60 -6.90 17.07 -11.28
CA MET A 60 -5.68 16.68 -12.02
C MET A 60 -4.69 15.97 -11.08
N PRO A 61 -3.96 14.95 -11.56
CA PRO A 61 -2.92 14.28 -10.79
C PRO A 61 -1.92 15.26 -10.14
N ALA A 62 -1.70 15.14 -8.83
CA ALA A 62 -0.76 15.99 -8.10
C ALA A 62 0.70 15.65 -8.48
N ALA A 63 1.50 16.64 -8.85
CA ALA A 63 2.90 16.43 -9.25
C ALA A 63 3.81 16.20 -8.03
N ARG A 64 4.80 15.34 -8.18
CA ARG A 64 5.75 14.92 -7.13
C ARG A 64 7.17 14.97 -7.64
N MET A 65 8.13 14.96 -6.71
CA MET A 65 9.53 14.72 -7.07
C MET A 65 9.65 13.37 -7.81
N GLY A 66 10.41 13.34 -8.90
CA GLY A 66 10.57 12.18 -9.78
C GLY A 66 9.49 12.01 -10.85
N ASP A 67 8.43 12.81 -10.86
CA ASP A 67 7.46 12.78 -11.96
C ASP A 67 8.07 13.40 -13.24
N GLN A 68 7.74 12.81 -14.39
CA GLN A 68 8.33 13.15 -15.69
C GLN A 68 7.78 14.45 -16.27
N THR A 69 8.59 15.09 -17.11
CA THR A 69 8.18 16.21 -17.96
C THR A 69 8.21 15.83 -19.44
N SER A 70 7.52 16.58 -20.29
CA SER A 70 7.38 16.27 -21.73
C SER A 70 8.71 16.31 -22.49
N HIS A 71 9.70 17.08 -22.02
CA HIS A 71 11.06 17.06 -22.58
C HIS A 71 11.89 15.83 -22.13
N GLY A 72 11.28 14.85 -21.47
CA GLY A 72 11.95 13.65 -20.95
C GLY A 72 12.67 13.88 -19.61
N GLY A 73 12.46 15.04 -19.00
CA GLY A 73 13.01 15.44 -17.72
C GLY A 73 12.29 14.86 -16.52
N VAL A 74 12.74 15.25 -15.31
CA VAL A 74 12.05 14.92 -14.05
C VAL A 74 12.00 16.09 -13.08
N ILE A 75 10.96 16.16 -12.27
CA ILE A 75 10.88 17.11 -11.14
C ILE A 75 11.88 16.70 -10.07
N VAL A 76 12.76 17.61 -9.66
CA VAL A 76 13.81 17.36 -8.65
C VAL A 76 13.65 18.19 -7.38
N GLY A 77 12.59 18.99 -7.27
CA GLY A 77 12.32 19.82 -6.09
C GLY A 77 10.87 19.68 -5.63
N GLY A 78 10.69 19.64 -4.30
CA GLY A 78 9.39 19.61 -3.62
C GLY A 78 9.52 20.13 -2.18
N LEU A 79 8.43 20.08 -1.41
CA LEU A 79 8.44 20.48 0.01
C LEU A 79 8.75 19.25 0.89
N PRO A 80 9.91 19.18 1.59
CA PRO A 80 10.33 17.96 2.28
C PRO A 80 9.38 17.46 3.36
N SER A 81 8.59 18.35 3.96
CA SER A 81 7.62 18.01 5.00
C SER A 81 6.29 17.45 4.45
N VAL A 82 6.11 17.41 3.12
CA VAL A 82 4.87 16.97 2.49
C VAL A 82 5.16 15.86 1.50
N LEU A 83 4.61 14.68 1.79
CA LEU A 83 4.66 13.51 0.92
C LEU A 83 3.29 13.30 0.28
N ILE A 84 3.25 13.29 -1.04
CA ILE A 84 2.02 13.12 -1.83
C ILE A 84 2.01 11.71 -2.42
N GLY A 85 0.97 10.95 -2.09
CA GLY A 85 0.85 9.55 -2.53
C GLY A 85 1.92 8.64 -1.92
N THR A 86 2.14 7.47 -2.51
CA THR A 86 3.24 6.56 -2.14
C THR A 86 4.54 7.00 -2.82
N ALA A 87 5.67 6.87 -2.12
CA ALA A 87 6.97 7.46 -2.50
C ALA A 87 7.42 7.16 -3.95
N PRO A 88 8.08 8.12 -4.63
CA PRO A 88 8.61 7.92 -5.97
C PRO A 88 10.00 7.25 -5.90
N GLY A 89 10.03 5.93 -6.10
CA GLY A 89 11.24 5.15 -6.36
C GLY A 89 11.40 4.86 -7.85
N ALA A 90 12.63 5.05 -8.33
CA ALA A 90 13.07 5.01 -9.72
C ALA A 90 12.99 3.62 -10.39
N THR A 91 12.58 3.58 -11.67
CA THR A 91 13.32 3.02 -12.83
C THR A 91 12.44 3.06 -14.09
N GLY A 92 13.00 3.56 -15.20
CA GLY A 92 12.77 2.96 -16.52
C GLY A 92 11.65 3.52 -17.38
N ALA A 93 12.00 3.84 -18.63
CA ALA A 93 11.15 4.36 -19.68
C ALA A 93 10.22 3.32 -20.33
N GLY A 94 9.11 3.81 -20.90
CA GLY A 94 8.36 3.19 -21.99
C GLY A 94 7.24 2.22 -21.60
N GLY A 95 6.11 2.31 -22.31
CA GLY A 95 5.08 1.27 -22.33
C GLY A 95 3.73 1.66 -21.73
N ASP A 96 2.93 2.37 -22.52
CA ASP A 96 1.52 2.08 -22.79
C ASP A 96 0.92 0.87 -22.02
N GLY A 97 -0.03 1.15 -21.13
CA GLY A 97 -0.86 0.11 -20.51
C GLY A 97 -1.21 0.36 -19.05
N GLU A 98 -2.50 0.60 -18.81
CA GLU A 98 -3.14 0.64 -17.52
C GLU A 98 -3.07 -0.75 -16.83
N ALA A 99 -2.06 -0.97 -15.97
CA ALA A 99 -2.01 -2.07 -15.00
C ALA A 99 -1.09 -1.68 -13.82
N GLY A 100 -1.56 -1.88 -12.59
CA GLY A 100 -1.03 -1.26 -11.36
C GLY A 100 0.50 -1.21 -11.23
N ARG A 101 1.02 0.00 -10.98
CA ARG A 101 2.43 0.24 -10.63
C ARG A 101 2.78 -0.58 -9.39
N GLN A 102 3.65 -1.56 -9.57
CA GLN A 102 4.24 -2.35 -8.50
C GLN A 102 4.96 -1.37 -7.57
N VAL A 103 4.49 -1.19 -6.33
CA VAL A 103 5.34 -0.55 -5.31
C VAL A 103 6.52 -1.48 -5.12
N ASP A 104 7.71 -0.93 -4.86
CA ASP A 104 8.86 -1.77 -4.62
C ASP A 104 8.52 -2.75 -3.47
N ALA A 105 8.81 -4.03 -3.68
CA ALA A 105 8.32 -5.08 -2.77
C ALA A 105 8.86 -4.90 -1.35
N ALA A 106 10.03 -4.26 -1.21
CA ALA A 106 10.64 -3.92 0.07
C ALA A 106 9.83 -2.85 0.81
N ALA A 107 9.36 -1.80 0.14
CA ALA A 107 8.56 -0.73 0.71
C ALA A 107 7.14 -1.19 1.01
N ALA A 108 6.55 -2.04 0.17
CA ALA A 108 5.31 -2.72 0.52
C ALA A 108 5.47 -3.52 1.82
N LYS A 109 6.49 -4.38 1.88
CA LYS A 109 6.78 -5.17 3.08
C LYS A 109 7.05 -4.28 4.29
N ALA A 110 7.81 -3.19 4.13
CA ALA A 110 8.10 -2.24 5.20
C ALA A 110 6.82 -1.55 5.72
N ARG A 111 5.92 -1.15 4.82
CA ARG A 111 4.62 -0.57 5.19
C ARG A 111 3.77 -1.57 5.96
N LEU A 112 3.65 -2.81 5.48
CA LEU A 112 2.91 -3.87 6.15
C LEU A 112 3.51 -4.16 7.53
N ASN A 113 4.84 -4.23 7.63
CA ASN A 113 5.58 -4.44 8.88
C ASN A 113 5.34 -3.30 9.89
N ALA A 114 5.32 -2.06 9.43
CA ALA A 114 5.04 -0.91 10.29
C ALA A 114 3.63 -0.98 10.87
N ILE A 115 2.64 -1.44 10.07
CA ILE A 115 1.28 -1.68 10.54
C ILE A 115 1.25 -2.81 11.57
N ALA A 116 1.81 -3.98 11.25
CA ALA A 116 1.90 -5.14 12.15
C ALA A 116 2.43 -4.77 13.54
N LYS A 117 3.52 -4.01 13.60
CA LYS A 117 4.15 -3.60 14.87
C LYS A 117 3.36 -2.57 15.66
N ALA A 118 2.49 -1.80 15.01
CA ALA A 118 1.80 -0.68 15.63
C ALA A 118 0.38 -1.00 16.11
N VAL A 119 -0.24 -2.07 15.61
CA VAL A 119 -1.66 -2.37 15.87
C VAL A 119 -1.92 -3.03 17.23
N ASN A 120 -0.93 -3.63 17.87
CA ASN A 120 -1.10 -4.36 19.15
C ASN A 120 -0.12 -3.88 20.24
N PRO A 121 -0.21 -2.61 20.68
CA PRO A 121 0.74 -2.03 21.63
C PRO A 121 0.74 -2.73 22.99
N SER A 122 -0.38 -3.33 23.39
CA SER A 122 -0.50 -4.07 24.66
C SER A 122 0.07 -5.49 24.61
N ASN A 123 0.57 -5.93 23.43
CA ASN A 123 1.11 -7.27 23.22
C ASN A 123 0.15 -8.40 23.61
N GLY A 124 -1.15 -8.22 23.36
CA GLY A 124 -2.17 -9.23 23.61
C GLY A 124 -2.02 -10.44 22.69
N GLN A 125 -2.27 -11.64 23.20
CA GLN A 125 -2.24 -12.90 22.43
C GLN A 125 -3.64 -13.48 22.14
N ASP A 126 -4.69 -12.96 22.79
CA ASP A 126 -6.07 -13.44 22.59
C ASP A 126 -6.94 -12.47 21.79
N ASN A 127 -6.34 -11.45 21.17
CA ASN A 127 -7.04 -10.31 20.55
C ASN A 127 -6.95 -10.27 19.02
N CYS A 128 -6.68 -11.39 18.36
CA CYS A 128 -6.50 -11.50 16.91
C CYS A 128 -7.65 -10.86 16.10
N GLY A 129 -8.90 -11.05 16.53
CA GLY A 129 -10.05 -10.42 15.87
C GLY A 129 -10.09 -8.89 16.02
N ASN A 130 -9.66 -8.34 17.16
CA ASN A 130 -9.52 -6.88 17.32
C ASN A 130 -8.34 -6.32 16.51
N ILE A 131 -7.31 -7.13 16.28
CA ILE A 131 -6.14 -6.75 15.47
C ILE A 131 -6.53 -6.57 14.01
N ILE A 132 -7.35 -7.46 13.44
CA ILE A 132 -7.77 -7.31 12.04
C ILE A 132 -8.57 -6.01 11.81
N ASP A 133 -9.35 -5.54 12.78
CA ASP A 133 -10.01 -4.22 12.69
C ASP A 133 -9.00 -3.09 12.56
N ALA A 134 -8.00 -3.08 13.44
CA ALA A 134 -6.98 -2.04 13.46
C ALA A 134 -6.11 -2.07 12.18
N VAL A 135 -5.73 -3.26 11.71
CA VAL A 135 -4.98 -3.44 10.46
C VAL A 135 -5.80 -2.94 9.27
N VAL A 136 -7.06 -3.37 9.15
CA VAL A 136 -7.94 -2.95 8.03
C VAL A 136 -8.17 -1.45 8.04
N ALA A 137 -8.38 -0.83 9.21
CA ALA A 137 -8.56 0.61 9.32
C ALA A 137 -7.31 1.40 8.88
N ARG A 138 -6.11 0.92 9.23
CA ARG A 138 -4.84 1.52 8.79
C ARG A 138 -4.60 1.31 7.29
N LEU A 139 -4.89 0.13 6.75
CA LEU A 139 -4.73 -0.19 5.34
C LEU A 139 -5.68 0.63 4.44
N ARG A 140 -6.94 0.80 4.87
CA ARG A 140 -7.94 1.64 4.19
C ARG A 140 -7.74 3.13 4.42
N GLY A 141 -6.88 3.52 5.37
CA GLY A 141 -6.64 4.93 5.72
C GLY A 141 -7.78 5.58 6.50
N THR A 142 -8.80 4.82 6.94
CA THR A 142 -9.92 5.37 7.73
C THR A 142 -9.51 5.74 9.15
N ASN A 143 -8.48 5.08 9.69
CA ASN A 143 -7.81 5.49 10.92
C ASN A 143 -6.33 5.05 10.89
N PRO A 144 -5.37 5.97 10.64
CA PRO A 144 -3.95 5.63 10.57
C PRO A 144 -3.34 5.23 11.92
N ASN A 145 -4.00 5.56 13.02
CA ASN A 145 -3.53 5.30 14.39
C ASN A 145 -4.34 4.19 15.09
N ALA A 146 -5.12 3.40 14.34
CA ALA A 146 -5.96 2.36 14.93
C ALA A 146 -5.13 1.34 15.72
N VAL A 147 -5.59 0.97 16.91
CA VAL A 147 -4.97 -0.05 17.76
C VAL A 147 -6.03 -1.03 18.25
N ALA A 148 -5.63 -2.28 18.42
CA ALA A 148 -6.48 -3.35 18.88
C ALA A 148 -6.78 -3.20 20.38
N LYS A 149 -8.02 -3.50 20.77
CA LYS A 149 -8.35 -3.74 22.18
C LYS A 149 -7.67 -5.04 22.63
N ASN A 150 -7.20 -5.08 23.87
CA ASN A 150 -6.64 -6.31 24.46
C ASN A 150 -7.75 -7.15 25.10
N THR A 151 -8.66 -7.63 24.26
CA THR A 151 -9.78 -8.49 24.66
C THR A 151 -10.01 -9.53 23.58
N LEU A 152 -10.59 -10.68 23.96
CA LEU A 152 -11.15 -11.63 23.00
C LEU A 152 -12.14 -10.92 22.09
N ASP A 153 -12.07 -11.25 20.80
CA ASP A 153 -13.02 -10.81 19.78
C ASP A 153 -13.80 -12.02 19.27
N GLY A 154 -15.03 -11.76 18.82
CA GLY A 154 -16.06 -12.77 18.59
C GLY A 154 -15.76 -13.85 17.53
N THR A 155 -16.81 -14.54 17.16
CA THR A 155 -16.81 -15.68 16.23
C THR A 155 -16.63 -15.27 14.77
N PHE A 156 -16.21 -16.20 13.89
CA PHE A 156 -16.14 -15.95 12.44
C PHE A 156 -17.44 -15.37 11.83
N PRO A 157 -18.66 -15.83 12.17
CA PRO A 157 -19.90 -15.19 11.71
C PRO A 157 -20.06 -13.71 12.12
N GLN A 158 -19.53 -13.32 13.29
CA GLN A 158 -19.53 -11.92 13.71
C GLN A 158 -18.55 -11.10 12.87
N ILE A 159 -17.37 -11.66 12.55
CA ILE A 159 -16.39 -11.05 11.64
C ILE A 159 -16.99 -10.87 10.23
N GLU A 160 -17.67 -11.88 9.70
CA GLU A 160 -18.35 -11.81 8.40
C GLU A 160 -19.35 -10.66 8.33
N THR A 161 -20.18 -10.52 9.36
CA THR A 161 -21.15 -9.44 9.49
C THR A 161 -20.45 -8.08 9.55
N ARG A 162 -19.42 -7.95 10.40
CA ARG A 162 -18.66 -6.70 10.61
C ARG A 162 -17.99 -6.21 9.32
N PHE A 163 -17.38 -7.11 8.55
CA PHE A 163 -16.66 -6.76 7.33
C PHE A 163 -17.47 -6.94 6.03
N LYS A 164 -18.75 -7.33 6.14
CA LYS A 164 -19.64 -7.59 5.00
C LYS A 164 -19.01 -8.54 3.98
N THR A 165 -18.48 -9.65 4.47
CA THR A 165 -17.77 -10.65 3.67
C THR A 165 -18.17 -12.08 4.07
N LYS A 166 -17.65 -13.07 3.37
CA LYS A 166 -17.89 -14.49 3.65
C LYS A 166 -16.60 -15.29 3.58
N PHE A 167 -16.34 -16.08 4.61
CA PHE A 167 -15.23 -17.01 4.66
C PHE A 167 -15.53 -18.21 3.77
N ARG A 168 -14.53 -18.62 3.00
CA ARG A 168 -14.57 -19.80 2.13
C ARG A 168 -13.33 -20.63 2.39
N LYS A 169 -13.50 -21.95 2.43
CA LYS A 169 -12.38 -22.88 2.60
C LYS A 169 -11.38 -22.72 1.45
N ILE A 170 -10.09 -22.72 1.78
CA ILE A 170 -8.97 -22.75 0.83
C ILE A 170 -8.12 -24.01 1.10
N GLY A 171 -7.30 -24.42 0.12
CA GLY A 171 -6.46 -25.62 0.25
C GLY A 171 -5.16 -25.35 1.01
N SER A 172 -4.61 -24.15 0.90
CA SER A 172 -3.36 -23.77 1.56
C SER A 172 -3.25 -22.27 1.79
N LEU A 173 -2.31 -21.83 2.63
CA LEU A 173 -1.98 -20.41 2.73
C LEU A 173 -1.39 -19.88 1.42
N ALA A 174 -0.70 -20.70 0.62
CA ALA A 174 -0.25 -20.27 -0.70
C ALA A 174 -1.42 -19.86 -1.61
N ASP A 175 -2.57 -20.56 -1.52
CA ASP A 175 -3.78 -20.20 -2.26
C ASP A 175 -4.27 -18.80 -1.85
N ALA A 176 -4.22 -18.46 -0.55
CA ALA A 176 -4.61 -17.14 -0.10
C ALA A 176 -3.77 -16.02 -0.75
N TYR A 177 -2.46 -16.25 -0.90
CA TYR A 177 -1.58 -15.31 -1.60
C TYR A 177 -1.95 -15.19 -3.07
N GLN A 178 -2.23 -16.30 -3.75
CA GLN A 178 -2.64 -16.30 -5.16
C GLN A 178 -3.98 -15.59 -5.37
N HIS A 179 -4.95 -15.81 -4.47
CA HIS A 179 -6.24 -15.13 -4.50
C HIS A 179 -6.08 -13.60 -4.35
N LEU A 180 -5.22 -13.14 -3.43
CA LEU A 180 -4.95 -11.71 -3.24
C LEU A 180 -4.09 -11.12 -4.37
N GLN A 181 -3.18 -11.91 -4.95
CA GLN A 181 -2.43 -11.49 -6.14
C GLN A 181 -3.38 -11.23 -7.31
N LYS A 182 -4.31 -12.16 -7.55
CA LYS A 182 -5.34 -12.05 -8.60
C LYS A 182 -6.35 -10.92 -8.34
N ALA A 183 -6.70 -10.67 -7.08
CA ALA A 183 -7.57 -9.54 -6.72
C ALA A 183 -6.90 -8.17 -6.96
N GLY A 184 -5.58 -8.16 -7.15
CA GLY A 184 -4.79 -7.01 -7.54
C GLY A 184 -4.46 -6.05 -6.39
N PRO A 185 -3.65 -5.01 -6.67
CA PRO A 185 -3.25 -4.01 -5.69
C PRO A 185 -4.44 -3.35 -4.97
N GLY A 186 -4.28 -3.11 -3.68
CA GLY A 186 -5.30 -2.53 -2.80
C GLY A 186 -6.31 -3.54 -2.26
N SER A 187 -6.25 -4.82 -2.67
CA SER A 187 -7.09 -5.87 -2.10
C SER A 187 -6.67 -6.21 -0.66
N ILE A 188 -7.67 -6.52 0.17
CA ILE A 188 -7.51 -6.91 1.56
C ILE A 188 -8.37 -8.17 1.76
N GLY A 189 -7.83 -9.15 2.47
CA GLY A 189 -8.53 -10.34 2.88
C GLY A 189 -8.26 -10.67 4.35
N LEU A 190 -9.06 -11.58 4.88
CA LEU A 190 -8.94 -12.13 6.21
C LEU A 190 -8.74 -13.63 6.07
N ILE A 191 -7.73 -14.16 6.75
CA ILE A 191 -7.46 -15.60 6.81
C ILE A 191 -7.85 -16.08 8.20
N GLY A 192 -8.77 -17.03 8.27
CA GLY A 192 -9.05 -17.80 9.47
C GLY A 192 -8.27 -19.11 9.44
N ILE A 193 -7.63 -19.43 10.57
CA ILE A 193 -6.91 -20.68 10.82
C ILE A 193 -7.66 -21.37 11.96
N ILE A 194 -8.23 -22.53 11.69
CA ILE A 194 -9.04 -23.28 12.66
C ILE A 194 -8.29 -24.55 13.02
N TYR A 195 -7.87 -24.64 14.29
CA TYR A 195 -7.07 -25.76 14.78
C TYR A 195 -7.96 -26.98 15.03
N PRO A 196 -7.62 -28.16 14.46
CA PRO A 196 -8.35 -29.39 14.70
C PRO A 196 -8.43 -29.74 16.19
N GLY A 197 -9.51 -30.42 16.59
CA GLY A 197 -9.69 -30.86 17.99
C GLY A 197 -10.26 -29.79 18.93
N GLY A 198 -10.63 -28.61 18.42
CA GLY A 198 -11.34 -27.60 19.21
C GLY A 198 -10.44 -26.69 20.05
N SER A 199 -9.13 -26.69 19.80
CA SER A 199 -8.12 -25.90 20.53
C SER A 199 -8.19 -24.39 20.28
N GLY A 200 -9.20 -23.91 19.55
CA GLY A 200 -9.41 -22.51 19.21
C GLY A 200 -9.15 -22.21 17.73
N SER A 201 -9.02 -20.93 17.42
CA SER A 201 -8.78 -20.44 16.07
C SER A 201 -8.00 -19.13 16.10
N HIS A 202 -7.30 -18.84 15.02
CA HIS A 202 -6.59 -17.60 14.80
C HIS A 202 -7.13 -16.87 13.56
N VAL A 203 -7.04 -15.55 13.52
CA VAL A 203 -7.40 -14.75 12.35
C VAL A 203 -6.38 -13.66 12.09
N VAL A 204 -5.96 -13.55 10.83
CA VAL A 204 -4.97 -12.56 10.38
C VAL A 204 -5.46 -11.83 9.14
N THR A 205 -4.95 -10.62 8.92
CA THR A 205 -5.21 -9.88 7.67
C THR A 205 -4.16 -10.27 6.63
N ILE A 206 -4.56 -10.42 5.37
CA ILE A 206 -3.67 -10.51 4.21
C ILE A 206 -3.98 -9.34 3.28
N ALA A 207 -2.97 -8.68 2.72
CA ALA A 207 -3.18 -7.51 1.88
C ALA A 207 -2.24 -7.48 0.69
N ASN A 208 -2.72 -6.96 -0.43
CA ASN A 208 -1.92 -6.67 -1.62
C ASN A 208 -1.58 -5.18 -1.66
N VAL A 209 -0.37 -4.82 -1.25
CA VAL A 209 0.13 -3.45 -1.28
C VAL A 209 0.99 -3.28 -2.53
N GLY A 210 0.43 -2.60 -3.54
CA GLY A 210 1.13 -2.31 -4.79
C GLY A 210 1.73 -3.54 -5.47
N GLY A 211 0.99 -4.65 -5.52
CA GLY A 211 1.41 -5.89 -6.17
C GLY A 211 2.15 -6.86 -5.25
N THR A 212 2.53 -6.43 -4.04
CA THR A 212 3.17 -7.29 -3.04
C THR A 212 2.12 -7.76 -2.04
N VAL A 213 1.92 -9.07 -1.99
CA VAL A 213 0.99 -9.70 -1.04
C VAL A 213 1.72 -10.08 0.24
N GLY A 214 1.10 -9.79 1.39
CA GLY A 214 1.61 -10.28 2.67
C GLY A 214 0.54 -10.38 3.75
N ILE A 215 0.72 -11.36 4.62
CA ILE A 215 0.00 -11.46 5.89
C ILE A 215 0.53 -10.38 6.83
N VAL A 216 -0.35 -9.75 7.58
CA VAL A 216 -0.04 -8.76 8.61
C VAL A 216 -0.40 -9.35 9.96
N GLU A 217 0.61 -9.82 10.69
CA GLU A 217 0.48 -10.40 12.01
C GLU A 217 0.76 -9.35 13.08
N GLY A 218 -0.25 -8.99 13.87
CA GLY A 218 -0.09 -8.03 14.96
C GLY A 218 0.30 -8.67 16.29
N GLN A 219 0.23 -10.00 16.41
CA GLN A 219 0.53 -10.70 17.64
C GLN A 219 1.99 -11.16 17.67
N ASN A 220 2.62 -10.91 18.82
CA ASN A 220 3.95 -11.39 19.12
C ASN A 220 3.82 -12.61 20.03
N TRP A 221 3.95 -13.79 19.44
CA TRP A 221 3.78 -15.07 20.13
C TRP A 221 5.07 -15.48 20.84
N SER A 222 6.20 -15.26 20.18
CA SER A 222 7.53 -15.60 20.68
C SER A 222 8.62 -14.81 19.93
N ALA A 223 9.87 -14.95 20.37
CA ALA A 223 11.01 -14.37 19.65
C ALA A 223 11.15 -14.88 18.20
N SER A 224 10.73 -16.12 17.94
CA SER A 224 10.73 -16.73 16.61
C SER A 224 9.46 -16.45 15.81
N GLU A 225 8.40 -15.95 16.45
CA GLU A 225 7.11 -15.65 15.83
C GLU A 225 6.63 -14.24 16.24
N PRO A 226 7.38 -13.20 15.86
CA PRO A 226 7.07 -11.83 16.23
C PRO A 226 5.87 -11.30 15.44
N ALA A 227 5.40 -10.12 15.86
CA ALA A 227 4.51 -9.30 15.05
C ALA A 227 5.28 -8.80 13.80
N GLU A 228 4.83 -9.19 12.62
CA GLU A 228 5.51 -8.92 11.36
C GLU A 228 4.57 -9.01 10.15
N ALA A 229 5.10 -8.59 9.01
CA ALA A 229 4.54 -8.84 7.70
C ALA A 229 5.29 -9.99 7.01
N ILE A 230 4.54 -11.03 6.69
CA ILE A 230 5.04 -12.22 6.01
C ILE A 230 4.65 -12.10 4.54
N THR A 231 5.63 -11.89 3.66
CA THR A 231 5.40 -11.77 2.20
C THR A 231 5.82 -13.03 1.43
N ASN A 232 6.42 -14.00 2.12
CA ASN A 232 6.77 -15.29 1.56
C ASN A 232 5.71 -16.30 2.00
N SER A 233 4.95 -16.84 1.04
CA SER A 233 3.88 -17.79 1.32
C SER A 233 4.37 -19.09 1.97
N ALA A 234 5.57 -19.57 1.63
CA ALA A 234 6.15 -20.75 2.27
C ALA A 234 6.45 -20.50 3.76
N ALA A 235 6.96 -19.31 4.10
CA ALA A 235 7.16 -18.93 5.50
C ALA A 235 5.84 -18.82 6.26
N ALA A 236 4.76 -18.36 5.62
CA ALA A 236 3.43 -18.36 6.22
C ALA A 236 2.91 -19.77 6.47
N VAL A 237 3.08 -20.71 5.54
CA VAL A 237 2.74 -22.13 5.73
C VAL A 237 3.51 -22.71 6.90
N SER A 238 4.84 -22.53 6.94
CA SER A 238 5.67 -23.05 8.04
C SER A 238 5.29 -22.48 9.40
N ARG A 239 4.78 -21.24 9.47
CA ARG A 239 4.35 -20.61 10.73
C ARG A 239 2.98 -21.08 11.19
N TYR A 240 2.01 -21.10 10.29
CA TYR A 240 0.59 -21.22 10.67
C TYR A 240 -0.03 -22.59 10.40
N ASP A 241 0.55 -23.39 9.51
CA ASP A 241 0.07 -24.73 9.18
C ASP A 241 1.25 -25.66 8.81
N PRO A 242 2.25 -25.83 9.70
CA PRO A 242 3.46 -26.60 9.40
C PRO A 242 3.19 -28.07 9.08
N ASN A 243 2.07 -28.62 9.57
CA ASN A 243 1.69 -30.02 9.40
C ASN A 243 0.62 -30.24 8.32
N GLY A 244 0.06 -29.17 7.73
CA GLY A 244 -0.97 -29.27 6.70
C GLY A 244 -2.33 -29.80 7.19
N ASN A 245 -2.59 -29.70 8.50
CA ASN A 245 -3.77 -30.30 9.13
C ASN A 245 -4.82 -29.26 9.53
N ASP A 246 -4.48 -27.97 9.50
CA ASP A 246 -5.37 -26.92 9.94
C ASP A 246 -6.44 -26.60 8.88
N ILE A 247 -7.62 -26.18 9.32
CA ILE A 247 -8.68 -25.75 8.40
C ILE A 247 -8.49 -24.28 8.10
N LEU A 248 -8.15 -23.99 6.85
CA LEU A 248 -7.92 -22.63 6.37
C LEU A 248 -9.14 -22.08 5.64
N VAL A 249 -9.51 -20.84 5.99
CA VAL A 249 -10.58 -20.10 5.32
C VAL A 249 -10.12 -18.70 4.93
N LEU A 250 -10.57 -18.20 3.78
CA LEU A 250 -10.30 -16.85 3.28
C LEU A 250 -11.60 -16.10 3.04
N ALA A 251 -11.62 -14.84 3.44
CA ALA A 251 -12.63 -13.87 3.06
C ALA A 251 -11.97 -12.64 2.42
N ILE A 252 -12.29 -12.33 1.17
CA ILE A 252 -11.81 -11.09 0.53
C ILE A 252 -12.78 -9.96 0.89
N LEU A 253 -12.26 -8.85 1.38
CA LEU A 253 -13.06 -7.71 1.77
C LEU A 253 -13.55 -6.95 0.52
N PRO A 254 -14.78 -6.41 0.54
CA PRO A 254 -15.21 -5.49 -0.49
C PRO A 254 -14.28 -4.28 -0.52
N LYS A 255 -13.97 -3.79 -1.73
CA LYS A 255 -13.27 -2.52 -1.91
C LYS A 255 -14.13 -1.41 -1.31
N SER A 256 -13.51 -0.44 -0.64
CA SER A 256 -14.22 0.75 -0.16
C SER A 256 -14.94 1.39 -1.35
N ALA A 257 -16.23 1.65 -1.21
CA ALA A 257 -17.01 2.42 -2.18
C ALA A 257 -16.57 3.89 -2.17
#